data_AF-A0AAW1YQF9-F1
#
_entry.id   AF-A0AAW1YQF9-F1
#
_cell.length_a   1.000
_cell.length_b   1.000
_cell.length_c   1.000
_cell.angle_alpha   90.00
_cell.angle_beta   90.00
_cell.angle_gamma   90.00
#
_symmetry.space_group_name_H-M   'P 1'
#
loop_
_entity.id
_entity.type
_entity.pdbx_description
1 polymer ?
#
loop_
_entity_poly.entity_id
_entity_poly.type
_entity_poly.pdbx_seq_one_letter_code
_entity_poly.pdbx_strand_id
1 'polypeptide(L)'
;MWAFLQISRTKSKRKFVLRWNNLTSSQSQIGLYGYGLYAYDTVWLLARALDAFFDQGGNISFSNDSRVTQLGSGKLNQSLSIFDRGNVLLSNVFRVNMTGITGPIKYNPDRDLINPAFEILNVIGTGIRKIGYWSNYFGLSVKQSHQIGLVQAKS
;
A
#
# COMPACT_ATOMS: atom_id res chain seq x y z
N MET A 1 -29.12 4.99 5.23
CA MET A 1 -28.40 4.03 4.35
C MET A 1 -26.92 4.33 4.48
N TRP A 2 -26.09 3.35 4.86
CA TRP A 2 -24.65 3.54 5.07
C TRP A 2 -23.89 2.76 3.98
N ALA A 3 -22.94 3.42 3.30
CA ALA A 3 -22.08 2.80 2.30
C ALA A 3 -20.61 2.91 2.74
N PHE A 4 -19.79 1.92 2.41
CA PHE A 4 -18.35 1.94 2.69
C PHE A 4 -17.53 1.47 1.49
N LEU A 5 -16.28 1.94 1.45
CA LEU A 5 -15.29 1.61 0.44
C LEU A 5 -14.52 0.36 0.85
N GLN A 6 -14.33 -0.56 -0.10
CA GLN A 6 -13.53 -1.76 0.10
C GLN A 6 -12.54 -1.96 -1.03
N ILE A 7 -11.37 -2.51 -0.71
CA ILE A 7 -10.39 -2.97 -1.71
C ILE A 7 -11.05 -4.00 -2.65
N SER A 8 -10.92 -3.76 -3.96
CA SER A 8 -11.50 -4.59 -5.02
C SER A 8 -11.20 -6.08 -4.88
N ARG A 9 -12.17 -6.95 -5.22
CA ARG A 9 -11.97 -8.41 -5.18
C ARG A 9 -11.18 -8.89 -6.40
N THR A 10 -9.93 -9.29 -6.19
CA THR A 10 -9.05 -9.87 -7.22
C THR A 10 -8.76 -11.36 -6.98
N LYS A 11 -8.35 -12.08 -8.03
CA LYS A 11 -7.92 -13.50 -7.91
C LYS A 11 -6.74 -13.64 -6.94
N SER A 12 -5.76 -12.72 -7.02
CA SER A 12 -4.58 -12.69 -6.14
C SER A 12 -4.96 -12.48 -4.67
N LYS A 13 -5.84 -11.51 -4.38
CA LYS A 13 -6.37 -11.29 -3.03
C LYS A 13 -7.08 -12.53 -2.48
N ARG A 14 -7.91 -13.19 -3.30
CA ARG A 14 -8.59 -14.43 -2.88
C ARG A 14 -7.59 -15.55 -2.56
N LYS A 15 -6.58 -15.75 -3.41
CA LYS A 15 -5.53 -16.75 -3.17
C LYS A 15 -4.75 -16.45 -1.89
N PHE A 16 -4.43 -15.18 -1.64
CA PHE A 16 -3.77 -14.74 -0.41
C PHE A 16 -4.63 -15.02 0.83
N VAL A 17 -5.91 -14.62 0.82
CA VAL A 17 -6.84 -14.86 1.95
C VAL A 17 -7.00 -16.35 2.23
N LEU A 18 -7.12 -17.19 1.20
CA LEU A 18 -7.18 -18.65 1.37
C LEU A 18 -5.91 -19.20 2.03
N ARG A 19 -4.73 -18.77 1.57
CA ARG A 19 -3.46 -19.17 2.18
C ARG A 19 -3.33 -18.69 3.62
N TRP A 20 -3.73 -17.44 3.89
CA TRP A 20 -3.69 -16.85 5.23
C TRP A 20 -4.58 -17.63 6.20
N ASN A 21 -5.83 -17.89 5.81
CA ASN A 21 -6.77 -18.64 6.65
C ASN A 21 -6.24 -20.03 6.98
N ASN A 22 -5.62 -20.72 6.01
CA ASN A 22 -5.00 -22.01 6.25
C ASN A 22 -3.87 -21.93 7.29
N LEU A 23 -3.04 -20.87 7.24
CA LEU A 23 -1.95 -20.66 8.19
C LEU A 23 -2.45 -20.30 9.60
N THR A 24 -3.54 -19.55 9.69
CA THR A 24 -4.09 -19.09 10.97
C THR A 24 -5.21 -19.99 11.50
N SER A 25 -5.43 -21.17 10.92
CA SER A 25 -6.55 -22.07 11.27
C SER A 25 -6.60 -22.46 12.75
N SER A 26 -5.45 -22.50 13.43
CA SER A 26 -5.30 -22.86 14.85
C SER A 26 -5.28 -21.67 15.80
N GLN A 27 -5.12 -20.46 15.28
CA GLN A 27 -5.07 -19.21 16.05
C GLN A 27 -6.36 -18.45 15.77
N SER A 28 -7.28 -18.44 16.74
CA SER A 28 -8.55 -17.68 16.73
C SER A 28 -8.57 -16.57 15.68
N GLN A 29 -9.26 -16.82 14.56
CA GLN A 29 -9.36 -16.01 13.35
C GLN A 29 -8.66 -14.64 13.46
N ILE A 30 -7.35 -14.57 13.15
CA ILE A 30 -6.69 -13.29 12.93
C ILE A 30 -7.34 -12.68 11.70
N GLY A 31 -8.36 -11.85 11.94
CA GLY A 31 -9.18 -11.23 10.93
C GLY A 31 -8.31 -10.41 9.98
N LEU A 32 -8.39 -10.73 8.69
CA LEU A 32 -7.65 -10.04 7.66
C LEU A 32 -8.36 -8.73 7.30
N TYR A 33 -8.09 -7.67 8.06
CA TYR A 33 -8.62 -6.32 7.80
C TYR A 33 -7.94 -5.66 6.59
N GLY A 34 -8.57 -4.63 6.04
CA GLY A 34 -8.03 -3.86 4.92
C GLY A 34 -6.60 -3.34 5.18
N TYR A 35 -6.32 -2.92 6.41
CA TYR A 35 -4.97 -2.48 6.82
C TYR A 35 -3.92 -3.60 6.76
N GLY A 36 -4.28 -4.85 7.06
CA GLY A 36 -3.35 -5.98 6.96
C GLY A 36 -2.94 -6.28 5.51
N LEU A 37 -3.86 -6.07 4.56
CA LEU A 37 -3.56 -6.19 3.14
C LEU A 37 -2.62 -5.07 2.66
N TYR A 38 -2.82 -3.84 3.12
CA TYR A 38 -1.90 -2.74 2.83
C TYR A 38 -0.53 -2.98 3.46
N ALA A 39 -0.45 -3.43 4.71
CA ALA A 39 0.81 -3.75 5.36
C ALA A 39 1.61 -4.79 4.55
N TYR A 40 0.95 -5.85 4.07
CA TYR A 40 1.59 -6.83 3.19
C TYR A 40 2.16 -6.19 1.92
N ASP A 41 1.37 -5.36 1.23
CA ASP A 41 1.82 -4.69 0.02
C ASP A 41 2.94 -3.67 0.29
N THR A 42 2.95 -3.00 1.45
CA THR A 42 4.04 -2.07 1.83
C THR A 42 5.37 -2.80 2.04
N VAL A 43 5.36 -4.03 2.56
CA VAL A 43 6.59 -4.84 2.68
C VAL A 43 7.14 -5.18 1.29
N TRP A 44 6.28 -5.58 0.35
CA TRP A 44 6.70 -5.85 -1.03
C TRP A 44 7.18 -4.60 -1.77
N LEU A 45 6.53 -3.46 -1.53
CA LEU A 45 6.95 -2.17 -2.04
C LEU A 45 8.36 -1.82 -1.56
N LEU A 46 8.61 -1.92 -0.24
CA LEU A 46 9.91 -1.65 0.35
C LEU A 46 10.98 -2.63 -0.15
N ALA A 47 10.65 -3.92 -0.27
CA ALA A 47 11.57 -4.92 -0.80
C ALA A 47 12.06 -4.55 -2.20
N ARG A 48 11.16 -4.14 -3.10
CA ARG A 48 11.54 -3.67 -4.46
C ARG A 48 12.34 -2.37 -4.45
N ALA A 49 12.00 -1.44 -3.57
CA ALA A 49 12.73 -0.18 -3.45
C ALA A 49 14.16 -0.41 -2.93
N LEU A 50 14.34 -1.34 -2.00
CA LEU A 50 15.64 -1.75 -1.46
C LEU A 50 16.47 -2.50 -2.49
N ASP A 51 15.86 -3.42 -3.25
CA ASP A 51 16.51 -4.13 -4.37
C ASP A 51 17.12 -3.13 -5.36
N ALA A 52 16.30 -2.18 -5.84
CA ALA A 52 16.76 -1.11 -6.72
C ALA A 52 17.80 -0.18 -6.05
N PHE A 53 17.72 0.02 -4.73
CA PHE A 53 18.71 0.81 -3.99
C PHE A 53 20.08 0.14 -3.98
N PHE A 54 20.13 -1.18 -3.73
CA PHE A 54 21.38 -1.93 -3.72
C PHE A 54 21.96 -2.10 -5.12
N ASP A 55 21.14 -2.32 -6.14
CA ASP A 55 21.57 -2.38 -7.55
C ASP A 55 22.26 -1.09 -8.03
N GLN A 56 21.90 0.05 -7.44
CA GLN A 56 22.51 1.36 -7.71
C GLN A 56 23.80 1.61 -6.89
N GLY A 57 24.36 0.57 -6.24
CA GLY A 57 25.49 0.70 -5.33
C GLY A 57 25.11 1.42 -4.02
N GLY A 58 23.86 1.32 -3.59
CA GLY A 58 23.40 1.79 -2.30
C GLY A 58 24.13 1.11 -1.14
N ASN A 59 24.45 1.86 -0.09
CA ASN A 59 24.98 1.31 1.15
C ASN A 59 24.18 1.84 2.33
N ILE A 60 24.00 1.01 3.36
CA ILE A 60 23.32 1.38 4.60
C ILE A 60 24.35 2.01 5.54
N SER A 61 24.23 3.31 5.78
CA SER A 61 25.05 4.04 6.75
C SER A 61 24.21 5.12 7.44
N PHE A 62 24.55 5.42 8.68
CA PHE A 62 23.82 6.38 9.50
C PHE A 62 24.77 7.39 10.12
N SER A 63 24.37 8.66 10.13
CA SER A 63 25.09 9.77 10.75
C SER A 63 24.22 10.47 11.79
N ASN A 64 24.84 11.17 12.75
CA ASN A 64 24.09 11.90 13.77
C ASN A 64 23.57 13.24 13.24
N ASP A 65 22.32 13.57 13.54
CA ASP A 65 21.74 14.88 13.19
C ASP A 65 22.22 15.97 14.16
N SER A 66 23.09 16.85 13.67
CA SER A 66 23.64 17.98 14.43
C SER A 66 22.61 19.06 14.79
N ARG A 67 21.41 19.04 14.19
CA ARG A 67 20.30 19.95 14.53
C ARG A 67 19.57 19.50 15.79
N VAL A 68 19.59 18.20 16.08
CA VAL A 68 18.89 17.61 17.24
C VAL A 68 19.72 17.77 18.51
N THR A 69 21.05 17.71 18.41
CA THR A 69 21.95 17.94 19.55
C THR A 69 21.86 19.34 20.15
N GLN A 70 21.24 20.30 19.46
CA GLN A 70 21.04 21.67 19.95
C GLN A 70 19.76 21.87 20.79
N LEU A 71 18.85 20.88 20.84
CA LEU A 71 17.50 21.08 21.41
C LEU A 71 17.36 20.81 22.92
N GLY A 72 18.46 20.63 23.65
CA GLY A 72 18.46 20.71 25.12
C GLY A 72 18.88 19.46 25.88
N SER A 73 19.51 19.70 27.02
CA SER A 73 20.20 18.75 27.90
C SER A 73 19.24 17.85 28.70
N GLY A 74 18.64 16.84 28.05
CA GLY A 74 17.86 15.78 28.69
C GLY A 74 18.28 14.40 28.21
N LYS A 75 18.05 13.35 29.01
CA LYS A 75 18.40 11.93 28.74
C LYS A 75 17.87 11.35 27.40
N LEU A 76 17.11 12.12 26.62
CA LEU A 76 16.63 11.82 25.27
C LEU A 76 17.65 12.16 24.17
N ASN A 77 18.83 12.67 24.52
CA ASN A 77 19.95 12.93 23.59
C ASN A 77 20.67 11.65 23.09
N GLN A 78 20.00 10.50 23.12
CA GLN A 78 20.51 9.28 22.52
C GLN A 78 20.26 9.33 21.01
N SER A 79 21.13 10.06 20.33
CA SER A 79 21.56 9.80 18.95
C SER A 79 20.42 9.56 17.94
N LEU A 80 19.63 10.59 17.63
CA LEU A 80 18.80 10.56 16.43
C LEU A 80 19.72 10.51 15.21
N SER A 81 19.83 9.31 14.63
CA SER A 81 20.64 9.05 13.45
C SER A 81 19.80 9.19 12.18
N ILE A 82 20.36 9.86 11.18
CA ILE A 82 19.80 10.00 9.84
C ILE A 82 20.36 8.87 9.00
N PHE A 83 19.50 8.25 8.19
CA PHE A 83 19.96 7.37 7.12
C PHE A 83 20.57 8.21 6.00
N ASP A 84 21.89 8.13 5.80
CA ASP A 84 22.66 9.04 4.95
C ASP A 84 22.15 9.09 3.50
N ARG A 85 21.73 7.93 2.97
CA ARG A 85 21.17 7.78 1.63
C ARG A 85 19.66 7.57 1.64
N GLY A 86 18.99 8.01 2.70
CA GLY A 86 17.53 7.89 2.86
C GLY A 86 16.74 8.61 1.78
N ASN A 87 17.26 9.72 1.23
CA ASN A 87 16.66 10.41 0.08
C ASN A 87 16.69 9.55 -1.21
N VAL A 88 17.76 8.79 -1.42
CA VAL A 88 17.89 7.86 -2.56
C VAL A 88 16.91 6.71 -2.41
N LEU A 89 16.84 6.09 -1.21
CA LEU A 89 15.85 5.05 -0.94
C LEU A 89 14.41 5.58 -1.10
N LEU A 90 14.13 6.78 -0.60
CA LEU A 90 12.82 7.42 -0.75
C LEU A 90 12.47 7.65 -2.22
N SER A 91 13.42 8.10 -3.03
CA SER A 91 13.24 8.21 -4.49
C SER A 91 12.92 6.85 -5.12
N ASN A 92 13.60 5.79 -4.69
CA ASN A 92 13.32 4.44 -5.18
C ASN A 92 11.91 3.96 -4.79
N VAL A 93 11.45 4.24 -3.56
CA VAL A 93 10.07 3.94 -3.14
C VAL A 93 9.04 4.58 -4.08
N PHE A 94 9.19 5.86 -4.40
CA PHE A 94 8.25 6.56 -5.29
C PHE A 94 8.36 6.11 -6.76
N ARG A 95 9.49 5.53 -7.16
CA ARG A 95 9.69 4.96 -8.51
C ARG A 95 9.15 3.53 -8.65
N VAL A 96 8.80 2.84 -7.57
CA VAL A 96 8.24 1.50 -7.67
C VAL A 96 6.93 1.54 -8.47
N ASN A 97 6.85 0.65 -9.45
CA ASN A 97 5.64 0.36 -10.20
C ASN A 97 5.38 -1.14 -10.07
N MET A 98 4.38 -1.51 -9.29
CA MET A 98 4.04 -2.91 -9.05
C MET A 98 2.55 -3.15 -8.94
N THR A 99 2.14 -4.41 -8.94
CA THR A 99 0.77 -4.82 -8.60
C THR A 99 0.81 -5.69 -7.35
N GLY A 100 0.26 -5.17 -6.25
CA GLY A 100 0.09 -5.88 -4.98
C GLY A 100 -1.23 -6.64 -4.90
N ILE A 101 -1.54 -7.16 -3.72
CA ILE A 101 -2.84 -7.82 -3.45
C ILE A 101 -3.98 -6.81 -3.32
N THR A 102 -3.67 -5.54 -3.04
CA THR A 102 -4.63 -4.43 -2.97
C THR A 102 -4.85 -3.71 -4.30
N GLY A 103 -4.00 -3.95 -5.31
CA GLY A 103 -4.11 -3.36 -6.64
C GLY A 103 -2.78 -2.84 -7.17
N PRO A 104 -2.80 -2.05 -8.26
CA PRO A 104 -1.63 -1.33 -8.74
C PRO A 104 -1.10 -0.35 -7.69
N ILE A 105 0.21 -0.31 -7.53
CA ILE A 105 0.93 0.64 -6.67
C ILE A 105 1.92 1.38 -7.53
N LYS A 106 1.64 2.67 -7.71
CA LYS A 106 2.44 3.63 -8.47
C LYS A 106 2.16 5.02 -7.92
N TYR A 107 3.19 5.86 -7.83
CA TYR A 107 3.06 7.23 -7.31
C TYR A 107 3.11 8.27 -8.42
N ASN A 108 2.41 9.39 -8.24
CA ASN A 108 2.55 10.58 -9.07
C ASN A 108 3.74 11.45 -8.58
N PRO A 109 4.10 12.53 -9.31
CA PRO A 109 5.14 13.45 -8.85
C PRO A 109 4.87 14.09 -7.48
N ASP A 110 3.59 14.26 -7.12
CA ASP A 110 3.15 14.80 -5.83
C ASP A 110 3.16 13.78 -4.68
N ARG A 111 3.61 12.54 -4.96
CA ARG A 111 3.72 11.41 -4.02
C ARG A 111 2.40 10.78 -3.58
N ASP A 112 1.33 11.06 -4.32
CA ASP A 112 0.04 10.39 -4.16
C ASP A 112 0.00 9.08 -4.96
N LEU A 113 -0.79 8.12 -4.47
CA LEU A 113 -1.05 6.88 -5.18
C LEU A 113 -1.89 7.16 -6.44
N ILE A 114 -1.41 6.71 -7.60
CA ILE A 114 -2.13 6.81 -8.86
C ILE A 114 -3.24 5.76 -8.91
N ASN A 115 -4.45 6.19 -9.28
CA ASN A 115 -5.59 5.34 -9.59
C ASN A 115 -6.02 4.36 -8.47
N PRO A 116 -6.16 4.78 -7.20
CA PRO A 116 -6.83 3.95 -6.21
C PRO A 116 -8.25 3.65 -6.67
N ALA A 117 -8.63 2.37 -6.64
CA ALA A 117 -9.96 1.91 -7.03
C ALA A 117 -10.60 1.10 -5.89
N PHE A 118 -11.78 1.54 -5.47
CA PHE A 118 -12.54 0.96 -4.38
C PHE A 118 -13.88 0.42 -4.88
N GLU A 119 -14.31 -0.70 -4.34
CA GLU A 119 -15.70 -1.17 -4.43
C GLU A 119 -16.55 -0.39 -3.44
N ILE A 120 -17.74 0.04 -3.88
CA ILE A 120 -18.74 0.63 -3.01
C ILE A 120 -19.73 -0.46 -2.64
N LEU A 121 -19.87 -0.66 -1.34
CA LEU A 121 -20.71 -1.69 -0.76
C LEU A 121 -21.87 -1.04 -0.01
N ASN A 122 -23.06 -1.57 -0.26
CA ASN A 122 -24.27 -1.24 0.49
C ASN A 122 -24.61 -2.40 1.44
N VAL A 123 -25.01 -2.06 2.67
CA VAL A 123 -25.45 -3.04 3.67
C VAL A 123 -26.96 -2.99 3.79
N ILE A 124 -27.60 -4.15 3.63
CA ILE A 124 -29.04 -4.33 3.77
C ILE A 124 -29.27 -5.50 4.71
N GLY A 125 -29.80 -5.23 5.91
CA GLY A 125 -29.90 -6.24 6.97
C GLY A 125 -28.53 -6.82 7.33
N THR A 126 -28.37 -8.14 7.23
CA THR A 126 -27.10 -8.85 7.41
C THR A 126 -26.30 -9.04 6.11
N GLY A 127 -26.83 -8.59 4.96
CA GLY A 127 -26.24 -8.77 3.64
C GLY A 127 -25.40 -7.59 3.18
N ILE A 128 -24.32 -7.89 2.44
CA ILE A 128 -23.47 -6.89 1.78
C ILE A 128 -23.63 -7.04 0.26
N ARG A 129 -24.05 -5.97 -0.42
CA ARG A 129 -24.17 -5.91 -1.89
C ARG A 129 -23.26 -4.84 -2.45
N LYS A 130 -22.41 -5.20 -3.42
CA LYS A 130 -21.66 -4.22 -4.21
C LYS A 130 -22.61 -3.43 -5.11
N ILE A 131 -22.52 -2.11 -5.06
CA ILE A 131 -23.38 -1.18 -5.83
C ILE A 131 -22.60 -0.36 -6.85
N GLY A 132 -21.27 -0.39 -6.81
CA GLY A 132 -20.45 0.31 -7.80
C GLY A 132 -18.96 0.29 -7.45
N TYR A 133 -18.23 1.16 -8.11
CA TYR A 133 -16.81 1.41 -7.95
C TYR A 133 -16.57 2.91 -7.84
N TRP A 134 -15.58 3.31 -7.05
CA TRP A 134 -15.02 4.65 -7.09
C TRP A 134 -13.55 4.57 -7.48
N SER A 135 -13.12 5.46 -8.36
CA SER A 135 -11.70 5.74 -8.58
C SER A 135 -11.47 7.24 -8.64
N ASN A 136 -10.26 7.69 -8.33
CA ASN A 136 -9.93 9.11 -8.45
C ASN A 136 -10.00 9.62 -9.90
N TYR A 137 -9.87 8.73 -10.90
CA TYR A 137 -9.90 9.10 -12.32
C TYR A 137 -11.34 9.17 -12.89
N PHE A 138 -12.17 8.16 -12.61
CA PHE A 138 -13.54 8.08 -13.16
C PHE A 138 -14.64 8.52 -12.19
N GLY A 139 -14.31 8.85 -10.95
CA GLY A 139 -15.31 9.06 -9.90
C GLY A 139 -16.14 7.80 -9.65
N LEU A 140 -17.45 7.98 -9.44
CA LEU A 140 -18.41 6.91 -9.19
C LEU A 140 -18.83 6.21 -10.50
N SER A 141 -18.72 4.89 -10.57
CA SER A 141 -19.16 4.09 -11.73
C SER A 141 -19.87 2.79 -11.31
N VAL A 142 -20.90 2.41 -12.06
CA VAL A 142 -21.68 1.18 -11.83
C VAL A 142 -21.26 0.04 -12.78
N LYS A 143 -20.36 0.31 -13.75
CA LYS A 143 -19.97 -0.66 -14.79
C LYS A 143 -18.95 -1.69 -14.29
N GLN A 144 -19.07 -2.94 -14.78
CA GLN A 144 -18.28 -4.11 -14.34
C GLN A 144 -16.76 -3.94 -14.54
N SER A 145 -15.98 -4.43 -13.57
CA SER A 145 -14.52 -4.31 -13.47
C SER A 145 -13.72 -4.78 -14.70
N HIS A 146 -14.29 -5.61 -15.56
CA HIS A 146 -13.60 -6.14 -16.74
C HIS A 146 -13.34 -5.09 -17.84
N GLN A 147 -14.10 -3.98 -17.86
CA GLN A 147 -13.89 -2.91 -18.85
C GLN A 147 -12.96 -1.79 -18.38
N ILE A 148 -12.74 -1.64 -17.07
CA ILE A 148 -11.89 -0.56 -16.54
C ILE A 148 -10.39 -0.92 -16.69
N GLY A 149 -10.04 -2.21 -16.56
CA GLY A 149 -8.67 -2.69 -16.79
C GLY A 149 -8.26 -2.74 -18.27
N LEU A 150 -9.21 -2.92 -19.20
CA LEU A 150 -8.93 -3.03 -20.64
C LEU A 150 -8.76 -1.69 -21.36
N VAL A 151 -9.32 -0.60 -20.82
CA VAL A 151 -9.11 0.75 -21.38
C VAL A 151 -7.67 1.24 -21.13
N GLN A 152 -7.02 0.75 -20.06
CA GLN A 152 -5.63 1.10 -19.70
C GLN A 152 -4.56 0.31 -20.47
N ALA A 153 -4.93 -0.74 -21.21
CA ALA A 153 -4.00 -1.52 -22.04
C ALA A 153 -3.88 -1.01 -23.49
N LYS A 154 -4.57 0.09 -23.82
CA LYS A 154 -4.64 0.67 -25.17
C LYS A 154 -4.34 2.18 -25.24
N SER A 155 -3.88 2.80 -24.15
CA SER A 155 -3.49 4.21 -24.11
C SER A 155 -2.02 4.37 -23.74
#